data_AF-A0A372GQM3-F1
#
_entry.id   AF-A0A372GQM3-F1
#
_cell.length_a   1.000
_cell.length_b   1.000
_cell.length_c   1.000
_cell.angle_alpha   90.00
_cell.angle_beta   90.00
_cell.angle_gamma   90.00
#
_symmetry.space_group_name_H-M   'P 1'
#
loop_
_entity.id
_entity.type
_entity.pdbx_description
1 polymer ?
#
loop_
_entity_poly.entity_id
_entity_poly.type
_entity_poly.pdbx_seq_one_letter_code
_entity_poly.pdbx_strand_id
1 'polypeptide(L)' 'MDIETSKIELVKIILNIDNDRFIKKVTDFINNEKSDFWNELSANEQAEIKKGIEQLDKGKKVSFKDVIKKIS' A
#
# COMPACT_ATOMS: atom_id res chain seq x y z
N MET A 1 -13.66 21.93 2.97
CA MET A 1 -12.37 22.52 3.39
C MET A 1 -11.57 22.83 2.15
N ASP A 2 -10.91 23.98 2.13
CA ASP A 2 -9.93 24.29 1.10
C ASP A 2 -8.66 23.44 1.28
N ILE A 3 -7.97 23.14 0.17
CA ILE A 3 -6.77 22.29 0.18
C ILE A 3 -5.66 22.94 1.03
N GLU A 4 -5.52 24.27 0.98
CA GLU A 4 -4.51 24.98 1.77
C GLU A 4 -4.82 24.93 3.27
N THR A 5 -6.10 25.02 3.64
CA THR A 5 -6.51 24.82 5.04
C THR A 5 -6.16 23.41 5.52
N SER A 6 -6.43 22.39 4.69
CA SER A 6 -6.15 20.98 5.01
C SER A 6 -4.65 20.72 5.21
N LYS A 7 -3.79 21.33 4.38
CA LYS A 7 -2.33 21.23 4.52
C LYS A 7 -1.84 21.82 5.84
N ILE A 8 -2.33 23.00 6.21
CA ILE A 8 -1.95 23.67 7.46
C ILE A 8 -2.35 22.84 8.68
N GLU A 9 -3.55 22.25 8.66
CA GLU A 9 -4.02 21.39 9.75
C GLU A 9 -3.17 20.12 9.89
N LEU A 10 -2.81 19.47 8.78
CA LEU A 10 -1.91 18.33 8.79
C LEU A 10 -0.54 18.66 9.39
N VAL A 11 0.05 19.80 9.02
CA VAL A 11 1.33 20.26 9.61
C VAL A 11 1.20 20.45 11.11
N LYS A 12 0.12 21.08 11.58
CA LYS A 12 -0.12 21.28 13.02
C LYS A 12 -0.27 19.95 13.76
N ILE A 13 -0.96 18.97 13.18
CA ILE A 13 -1.11 17.64 13.77
C ILE A 13 0.27 16.99 13.90
N ILE A 14 1.09 17.02 12.84
CA ILE A 14 2.43 16.41 12.84
C ILE A 14 3.35 17.05 13.90
N LEU A 15 3.32 18.39 14.03
CA LEU A 15 4.15 19.12 15.00
C LEU A 15 3.81 18.79 16.46
N ASN A 16 2.61 18.29 16.74
CA ASN A 16 2.15 17.93 18.09
C ASN A 16 2.40 16.45 18.44
N ILE A 17 3.11 15.68 17.60
CA ILE A 17 3.38 14.27 17.84
C ILE A 17 4.79 14.09 18.40
N ASP A 18 4.87 13.57 19.63
CA ASP A 18 6.16 13.28 20.29
C ASP A 18 6.72 11.89 19.97
N ASN A 19 5.97 11.05 19.25
CA ASN A 19 6.35 9.68 18.96
C ASN A 19 7.22 9.59 17.71
N ASP A 20 8.54 9.57 17.89
CA ASP A 20 9.54 9.45 16.81
C ASP A 20 9.29 8.28 15.85
N ARG A 21 8.83 7.14 16.37
CA ARG A 21 8.52 5.97 15.54
C ARG A 21 7.33 6.25 14.61
N PHE A 22 6.33 6.99 15.08
CA PHE A 22 5.20 7.39 14.27
C PHE A 22 5.61 8.42 13.21
N ILE A 23 6.38 9.45 13.59
CA ILE A 23 6.93 10.45 12.65
C ILE A 23 7.73 9.78 11.54
N LYS A 24 8.55 8.79 11.88
CA LYS A 24 9.30 8.00 10.89
C LYS A 24 8.39 7.30 9.89
N LYS A 25 7.34 6.61 10.36
CA LYS A 25 6.38 5.93 9.47
C LYS A 25 5.64 6.89 8.54
N VAL A 26 5.23 8.06 9.04
CA VAL A 26 4.57 9.09 8.22
C VAL A 26 5.53 9.66 7.18
N THR A 27 6.79 9.88 7.55
CA THR A 27 7.84 10.34 6.64
C THR A 27 8.11 9.32 5.54
N ASP A 28 8.25 8.04 5.89
CA ASP A 28 8.44 6.95 4.94
C ASP A 28 7.24 6.87 3.97
N PHE A 29 6.01 6.97 4.48
CA PHE A 29 4.80 6.98 3.66
C PHE A 29 4.76 8.15 2.65
N ILE A 30 5.07 9.37 3.08
CA ILE A 30 5.07 10.55 2.20
C ILE A 30 6.19 10.45 1.14
N ASN A 31 7.38 10.00 1.54
CA ASN A 31 8.51 9.85 0.61
C ASN A 31 8.24 8.75 -0.43
N ASN A 32 7.52 7.70 -0.02
CA ASN A 32 7.18 6.57 -0.86
C ASN A 32 5.89 6.77 -1.67
N GLU A 33 5.12 7.83 -1.43
CA GLU A 33 3.90 8.15 -2.20
C GLU A 33 4.17 8.27 -3.72
N LYS A 34 5.41 8.64 -4.09
CA LYS A 34 5.86 8.71 -5.49
C LYS A 34 6.50 7.43 -6.01
N SER A 35 6.80 6.48 -5.13
CA SER A 35 7.34 5.18 -5.51
C SER A 35 6.20 4.31 -6.01
N ASP A 36 6.33 3.78 -7.22
CA ASP A 36 5.43 2.73 -7.69
C ASP A 36 5.49 1.56 -6.68
N PHE A 37 4.33 1.09 -6.22
CA PHE A 37 4.21 -0.08 -5.32
C PHE A 37 5.07 -1.26 -5.79
N TRP A 38 5.18 -1.43 -7.11
CA TRP A 38 6.03 -2.45 -7.71
C TRP A 38 7.50 -2.39 -7.24
N ASN A 39 8.04 -1.19 -7.06
CA ASN A 39 9.44 -0.96 -6.67
C ASN A 39 9.69 -1.19 -5.17
N GLU A 40 8.64 -1.29 -4.36
CA GLU A 40 8.74 -1.56 -2.91
C GLU A 40 8.75 -3.06 -2.59
N LEU A 41 8.33 -3.89 -3.54
CA LEU A 41 8.28 -5.34 -3.39
C LEU A 41 9.69 -5.96 -3.42
N SER A 42 9.94 -6.92 -2.53
CA SER A 42 11.12 -7.76 -2.61
C SER A 42 11.15 -8.58 -3.91
N ALA A 43 12.33 -9.06 -4.32
CA ALA A 43 12.47 -9.89 -5.50
C ALA A 43 11.58 -11.16 -5.45
N ASN A 44 11.39 -11.73 -4.26
CA ASN A 44 10.54 -12.89 -4.05
C ASN A 44 9.05 -12.55 -4.25
N GLU A 45 8.59 -11.42 -3.71
CA GLU A 45 7.21 -10.96 -3.89
C GLU A 45 6.91 -10.62 -5.35
N GLN A 46 7.83 -9.93 -6.04
CA GLN A 46 7.70 -9.67 -7.47
C GLN A 46 7.63 -10.98 -8.29
N ALA A 47 8.44 -11.99 -7.91
CA ALA A 47 8.44 -13.29 -8.58
C ALA A 47 7.10 -14.05 -8.39
N GLU A 48 6.55 -14.05 -7.17
CA GLU A 48 5.26 -14.69 -6.91
C GLU A 48 4.10 -13.97 -7.62
N ILE A 49 4.12 -12.63 -7.69
CA ILE A 49 3.11 -11.89 -8.47
C ILE A 49 3.20 -12.25 -9.96
N LYS A 50 4.39 -12.26 -10.55
CA LYS A 50 4.58 -12.66 -11.97
C LYS A 50 4.05 -14.06 -12.23
N LYS A 51 4.37 -15.00 -11.36
CA LYS A 51 3.88 -16.38 -11.42
C LYS A 51 2.35 -16.45 -11.29
N GLY A 52 1.75 -15.64 -10.42
CA GLY A 52 0.30 -15.51 -10.30
C GLY A 52 -0.34 -15.03 -11.61
N ILE A 53 0.21 -13.98 -12.23
CA ILE A 53 -0.24 -13.47 -13.53
C ILE A 53 -0.17 -14.55 -14.60
N GLU A 54 0.96 -15.26 -14.72
CA GLU A 54 1.09 -16.37 -15.68
C GLU A 54 0.05 -17.48 -15.46
N GLN A 55 -0.29 -17.77 -14.20
CA GLN A 55 -1.33 -18.76 -13.88
C GLN A 55 -2.70 -18.26 -14.32
N LEU A 56 -3.02 -16.99 -14.10
CA LEU A 56 -4.27 -16.37 -14.55
C LEU A 56 -4.40 -16.41 -16.08
N ASP A 57 -3.32 -16.10 -16.81
CA ASP A 57 -3.25 -16.15 -18.27
C ASP A 57 -3.44 -17.57 -18.80
N LYS A 58 -2.89 -18.56 -18.10
CA LYS A 58 -3.11 -20.00 -18.36
C LYS A 58 -4.49 -20.50 -17.91
N GLY A 59 -5.38 -19.60 -17.48
CA GLY A 59 -6.75 -19.93 -17.05
C GLY A 59 -6.84 -20.61 -15.69
N LYS A 60 -5.75 -20.71 -14.93
CA LYS A 60 -5.70 -21.27 -13.58
C LYS A 60 -6.22 -20.24 -12.57
N LYS A 61 -7.50 -19.88 -12.71
CA LYS A 61 -8.17 -18.87 -11.89
C LYS A 61 -9.48 -19.40 -11.33
N VAL A 62 -9.81 -18.93 -10.14
CA VAL A 62 -11.09 -19.16 -9.49
C VAL A 62 -11.70 -17.81 -9.15
N SER A 63 -13.02 -17.70 -9.19
CA SER A 63 -13.66 -16.43 -8.83
C SER A 63 -13.47 -16.16 -7.34
N PHE A 64 -13.22 -14.89 -7.00
CA PHE A 64 -13.06 -14.48 -5.60
C PHE A 64 -14.30 -14.86 -4.76
N LYS A 65 -15.51 -14.70 -5.34
CA LYS A 65 -16.77 -15.09 -4.70
C LYS A 65 -16.80 -16.56 -4.32
N ASP A 66 -16.26 -17.44 -5.18
CA ASP A 66 -16.24 -18.88 -4.91
C ASP A 66 -15.17 -19.27 -3.89
N VAL A 67 -14.08 -18.50 -3.79
CA VAL A 67 -13.10 -18.65 -2.71
C VAL A 67 -13.73 -18.30 -1.37
N ILE A 68 -14.37 -17.13 -1.26
CA ILE A 68 -15.01 -16.66 -0.02
C ILE A 68 -16.06 -17.65 0.49
N LYS A 69 -16.90 -18.18 -0.41
CA LYS A 69 -17.90 -19.21 -0.06
C LYS A 69 -17.29 -20.50 0.53
N LYS A 70 -16.03 -20.82 0.21
CA LYS A 70 -15.36 -22.04 0.70
C LYS A 70 -14.70 -21.86 2.07
N ILE A 71 -14.42 -20.61 2.45
CA ILE A 71 -13.68 -20.28 3.68
C ILE A 71 -14.53 -19.54 4.72
N SER A 72 -15.76 -19.16 4.39
CA SER A 72 -16.76 -18.61 5.31
C SER A 72 -17.62 -19.74 5.85
#